data_AF-A0A344W3Y7-F1
#
_entry.id   AF-A0A344W3Y7-F1
#
_cell.length_a   1.000
_cell.length_b   1.000
_cell.length_c   1.000
_cell.angle_alpha   90.00
_cell.angle_beta   90.00
_cell.angle_gamma   90.00
#
_symmetry.space_group_name_H-M   'P 1'
#
loop_
_entity.id
_entity.type
_entity.pdbx_description
1 polymer ?
#
loop_
_entity_poly.entity_id
_entity_poly.type
_entity_poly.pdbx_seq_one_letter_code
_entity_poly.pdbx_strand_id
1 'polypeptide(L)'
;MVQNMGESVGITSILETLDSAGCGYTIDSFKVGPFQERAIQWVAARPILFGEEQAWPPISEPLEELPESHMLELGLSNSHGKVKECPFQPHLCPGEHLVASGVGVVRS
;
A
#
# COMPACT_ATOMS: atom_id res chain seq x y z
N MET A 1 25.50 17.04 -5.30
CA MET A 1 24.69 15.88 -4.88
C MET A 1 23.26 16.18 -5.30
N VAL A 2 22.84 15.65 -6.45
CA VAL A 2 21.46 15.80 -6.96
C VAL A 2 20.90 14.38 -6.97
N GLN A 3 20.22 14.00 -5.88
CA GLN A 3 19.48 12.75 -5.82
C GLN A 3 18.01 13.06 -6.14
N ASN A 4 17.54 12.47 -7.24
CA ASN A 4 16.26 11.77 -7.35
C ASN A 4 15.00 12.54 -6.94
N MET A 5 14.68 13.63 -7.64
CA MET A 5 13.37 14.32 -7.47
C MET A 5 12.20 13.61 -8.19
N GLY A 6 12.45 12.60 -9.03
CA GLY A 6 11.43 11.81 -9.73
C GLY A 6 11.03 10.53 -9.00
N GLU A 7 11.99 9.80 -8.39
CA GLU A 7 11.75 8.57 -7.62
C GLU A 7 10.82 8.75 -6.41
N SER A 8 10.70 9.98 -5.89
CA SER A 8 10.02 10.21 -4.62
C SER A 8 8.51 10.36 -4.77
N VAL A 9 7.97 10.93 -5.86
CA VAL A 9 6.58 11.44 -5.85
C VAL A 9 5.56 10.31 -5.67
N GLY A 10 5.66 9.21 -6.43
CA GLY A 10 4.67 8.14 -6.36
C GLY A 10 4.78 7.27 -5.11
N ILE A 11 5.99 6.99 -4.62
CA ILE A 11 6.16 6.31 -3.33
C ILE A 11 5.70 7.22 -2.18
N THR A 12 6.00 8.52 -2.24
CA THR A 12 5.56 9.49 -1.22
C THR A 12 4.03 9.58 -1.17
N SER A 13 3.32 9.64 -2.30
CA SER A 13 1.86 9.66 -2.29
C SER A 13 1.25 8.38 -1.69
N ILE A 14 1.85 7.21 -1.96
CA ILE A 14 1.43 5.95 -1.33
C ILE A 14 1.68 6.01 0.17
N LEU A 15 2.89 6.41 0.59
CA LEU A 15 3.26 6.52 1.99
C LEU A 15 2.38 7.51 2.74
N GLU A 16 2.03 8.66 2.18
CA GLU A 16 1.11 9.63 2.80
C GLU A 16 -0.28 9.02 3.03
N THR A 17 -0.77 8.23 2.07
CA THR A 17 -2.05 7.52 2.19
C THR A 17 -1.94 6.41 3.25
N LEU A 18 -0.83 5.67 3.29
CA LEU A 18 -0.61 4.58 4.24
C LEU A 18 -0.31 5.08 5.67
N ASP A 19 0.37 6.21 5.83
CA ASP A 19 0.59 6.86 7.14
C ASP A 19 -0.73 7.30 7.78
N SER A 20 -1.75 7.59 6.96
CA SER A 20 -3.10 7.83 7.44
C SER A 20 -3.81 6.55 7.95
N ALA A 21 -3.24 5.36 7.71
CA ALA A 21 -3.77 4.10 8.22
C ALA A 21 -3.56 4.01 9.75
N GLY A 22 -4.64 4.22 10.49
CA GLY A 22 -4.60 4.48 11.94
C GLY A 22 -3.91 3.42 12.81
N CYS A 23 -3.73 2.17 12.34
CA CYS A 23 -3.08 1.12 13.15
C CYS A 23 -1.85 0.47 12.51
N GLY A 24 -1.44 0.94 11.32
CA GLY A 24 -0.16 0.58 10.69
C GLY A 24 -0.28 0.08 9.25
N TYR A 25 0.88 -0.07 8.61
CA TYR A 25 1.04 -0.60 7.27
C TYR A 25 2.39 -1.29 7.10
N THR A 26 2.51 -2.11 6.05
CA THR A 26 3.79 -2.57 5.49
C THR A 26 3.84 -2.22 4.03
N ILE A 27 5.05 -1.96 3.54
CA ILE A 27 5.33 -1.68 2.14
C ILE A 27 6.64 -2.39 1.77
N ASP A 28 6.59 -3.21 0.73
CA ASP A 28 7.78 -3.80 0.13
C ASP A 28 7.98 -3.20 -1.26
N SER A 29 9.25 -2.99 -1.62
CA SER A 29 9.65 -2.44 -2.90
C SER A 29 10.67 -3.35 -3.59
N PHE A 30 10.33 -3.79 -4.79
CA PHE A 30 11.16 -4.66 -5.62
C PHE A 30 11.61 -3.90 -6.85
N LYS A 31 12.91 -3.91 -7.16
CA LYS A 31 13.41 -3.37 -8.41
C LYS A 31 12.97 -4.28 -9.57
N VAL A 32 12.33 -3.71 -10.58
CA VAL A 32 11.86 -4.40 -11.78
C VAL A 32 12.52 -3.77 -12.98
N GLY A 33 13.24 -4.58 -13.76
CA GLY A 33 13.85 -4.10 -15.00
C GLY A 33 15.05 -3.14 -14.83
N PRO A 34 15.61 -2.70 -15.98
CA PRO A 34 16.82 -1.90 -16.02
C PRO A 34 16.59 -0.39 -15.83
N PHE A 35 15.34 0.08 -15.98
CA PHE A 35 14.99 1.51 -16.06
C PHE A 35 14.48 2.10 -14.73
N GLN A 36 15.01 1.61 -13.60
CA GLN A 36 14.61 2.06 -12.25
C GLN A 36 13.12 1.86 -11.90
N GLU A 37 12.38 1.01 -12.64
CA GLU A 37 11.01 0.69 -12.28
C GLU A 37 11.00 -0.10 -10.96
N ARG A 38 10.00 0.16 -10.12
CA ARG A 38 9.84 -0.55 -8.84
C ARG A 38 8.43 -1.07 -8.73
N ALA A 39 8.29 -2.37 -8.48
CA ALA A 39 7.05 -2.97 -8.05
C ALA A 39 6.92 -2.70 -6.56
N ILE A 40 5.77 -2.21 -6.16
CA ILE A 40 5.41 -1.98 -4.77
C ILE A 40 4.30 -2.95 -4.43
N GLN A 41 4.40 -3.59 -3.27
CA GLN A 41 3.27 -4.24 -2.63
C GLN A 41 3.09 -3.63 -1.24
N TRP A 42 1.85 -3.41 -0.84
CA TRP A 42 1.53 -2.83 0.45
C TRP A 42 0.31 -3.50 1.06
N VAL A 43 0.23 -3.44 2.38
CA VAL A 43 -0.97 -3.77 3.14
C VAL A 43 -1.09 -2.80 4.31
N ALA A 44 -2.29 -2.34 4.59
CA ALA A 44 -2.56 -1.37 5.65
C ALA A 44 -3.88 -1.69 6.35
N ALA A 45 -3.99 -1.24 7.59
CA ALA A 45 -5.19 -1.42 8.40
C ALA A 45 -5.56 -0.14 9.14
N ARG A 46 -6.86 0.15 9.17
CA ARG A 46 -7.45 1.22 9.98
C ARG A 46 -8.58 0.67 10.84
N PRO A 47 -8.77 1.20 12.05
CA PRO A 47 -9.89 0.82 12.90
C PRO A 47 -11.20 1.27 12.24
N ILE A 48 -12.25 0.47 12.38
CA ILE A 48 -13.59 0.86 11.95
C ILE A 48 -14.26 1.62 13.09
N LEU A 49 -14.43 2.93 12.91
CA LEU A 49 -15.14 3.77 13.87
C LEU A 49 -16.66 3.74 13.60
N PHE A 50 -17.45 3.82 14.66
CA PHE A 50 -18.89 3.82 14.56
C PHE A 50 -19.37 5.06 13.78
N GLY A 51 -20.08 4.84 12.67
CA GLY A 51 -20.63 5.91 11.82
C GLY A 51 -19.72 6.37 10.68
N GLU A 52 -18.54 5.75 10.49
CA GLU A 52 -17.69 6.03 9.33
C GLU A 52 -18.08 5.21 8.10
N GLU A 53 -17.83 5.79 6.92
CA GLU A 53 -17.92 5.10 5.66
C GLU A 53 -16.84 4.01 5.59
N GLN A 54 -17.25 2.78 5.30
CA GLN A 54 -16.38 1.60 5.32
C GLN A 54 -15.66 1.42 3.97
N ALA A 55 -15.06 2.49 3.48
CA ALA A 55 -14.31 2.51 2.23
C ALA A 55 -12.84 2.83 2.51
N TRP A 56 -11.96 2.18 1.75
CA TRP A 56 -10.56 2.56 1.75
C TRP A 56 -10.40 3.81 0.89
N PRO A 57 -9.68 4.86 1.36
CA PRO A 57 -9.43 6.02 0.51
C PRO A 57 -8.71 5.59 -0.76
N PRO A 58 -9.08 6.13 -1.94
CA PRO A 58 -8.38 5.83 -3.18
C PRO A 58 -6.92 6.27 -3.03
N ILE A 59 -5.99 5.42 -3.48
CA ILE A 59 -4.59 5.85 -3.61
C ILE A 59 -4.53 6.84 -4.77
N SER A 60 -4.02 8.03 -4.49
CA SER A 60 -4.06 9.20 -5.36
C SER A 60 -3.37 9.01 -6.70
N GLU A 61 -2.38 8.10 -6.76
CA GLU A 61 -1.66 7.78 -7.98
C GLU A 61 -2.08 6.43 -8.56
N PRO A 62 -2.34 6.35 -9.88
CA PRO A 62 -2.59 5.09 -10.54
C PRO A 62 -1.30 4.27 -10.53
N LEU A 63 -1.21 3.35 -9.57
CA LEU A 63 -0.30 2.22 -9.63
C LEU A 63 -0.52 1.53 -10.99
N GLU A 64 0.49 1.55 -11.86
CA GLU A 64 0.39 0.85 -13.13
C GLU A 64 0.27 -0.65 -12.87
N GLU A 65 -0.56 -1.33 -13.67
CA GLU A 65 -0.62 -2.79 -13.65
C GLU A 65 0.76 -3.37 -13.94
N LEU A 66 1.13 -4.42 -13.21
CA LEU A 66 2.40 -5.08 -13.43
C LEU A 66 2.41 -5.68 -14.84
N PRO A 67 3.47 -5.48 -15.63
CA PRO A 67 3.53 -6.03 -16.98
C PRO A 67 3.45 -7.55 -16.91
N GLU A 68 2.58 -8.19 -17.69
CA GLU A 68 2.36 -9.66 -17.65
C GLU A 68 3.64 -10.52 -17.74
N SER A 69 4.73 -9.96 -18.28
CA SER A 69 6.04 -10.58 -18.43
C SER A 69 6.99 -10.45 -17.23
N HIS A 70 6.58 -9.81 -16.13
CA HIS A 70 7.40 -9.73 -14.92
C HIS A 70 7.53 -11.11 -14.23
N MET A 71 8.74 -11.50 -13.83
CA MET A 71 8.98 -12.74 -13.06
C MET A 71 8.81 -12.56 -11.53
N LEU A 72 8.11 -11.51 -11.10
CA LEU A 72 7.91 -11.22 -9.69
C LEU A 72 6.64 -11.91 -9.21
N GLU A 73 6.80 -12.92 -8.36
CA GLU A 73 5.69 -13.45 -7.57
C GLU A 73 5.38 -12.47 -6.44
N LEU A 74 4.36 -11.63 -6.63
CA LEU A 74 3.83 -10.81 -5.56
C LEU A 74 2.83 -11.62 -4.74
N GLY A 75 2.99 -11.58 -3.41
CA GLY A 75 2.15 -12.35 -2.48
C GLY A 75 0.79 -11.69 -2.20
N LEU A 76 0.56 -10.48 -2.71
CA LEU A 76 -0.63 -9.67 -2.48
C LEU A 76 -1.29 -9.27 -3.80
N SER A 77 -2.58 -8.93 -3.71
CA SER A 77 -3.37 -8.39 -4.82
C SER A 77 -4.09 -7.11 -4.38
N ASN A 78 -4.56 -6.33 -5.35
CA ASN A 78 -5.42 -5.17 -5.08
C ASN A 78 -6.74 -5.65 -4.48
N SER A 79 -6.91 -5.46 -3.17
CA SER A 79 -8.09 -5.95 -2.44
C SER A 79 -8.34 -5.14 -1.18
N HIS A 80 -9.57 -5.19 -0.69
CA HIS A 80 -9.90 -4.71 0.64
C HIS A 80 -10.89 -5.64 1.33
N GLY A 81 -10.90 -5.61 2.65
CA GLY A 81 -11.76 -6.47 3.44
C GLY A 81 -11.79 -6.06 4.90
N LYS A 82 -12.59 -6.77 5.68
CA LYS A 82 -12.71 -6.56 7.12
C LYS A 82 -12.11 -7.72 7.87
N VAL A 83 -11.46 -7.40 8.99
CA VAL A 83 -10.93 -8.39 9.93
C VAL A 83 -11.43 -8.06 11.33
N LYS A 84 -11.58 -9.07 12.17
CA LYS A 84 -12.12 -8.92 13.54
C LYS A 84 -11.10 -8.33 14.53
N GLU A 85 -9.83 -8.30 14.14
CA GLU A 85 -8.72 -7.89 14.99
C GLU A 85 -7.62 -7.23 14.14
N CYS A 86 -6.92 -6.25 14.70
CA CYS A 86 -5.85 -5.54 14.00
C CYS A 86 -4.71 -6.48 13.60
N PRO A 87 -4.32 -6.53 12.31
CA PRO A 87 -3.26 -7.42 11.85
C PRO A 87 -1.85 -6.95 12.24
N PHE A 88 -1.69 -5.67 12.62
CA PHE A 88 -0.39 -5.08 12.95
C PHE A 88 -0.16 -4.95 14.47
N GLN A 89 -1.19 -4.54 15.21
CA GLN A 89 -1.09 -4.25 16.65
C GLN A 89 -2.35 -4.67 17.41
N PRO A 90 -2.68 -5.98 17.46
CA PRO A 90 -3.92 -6.50 18.05
C PRO A 90 -4.16 -6.05 19.50
N HIS A 91 -3.08 -5.93 20.29
CA HIS A 91 -3.17 -5.56 21.71
C HIS A 91 -3.31 -4.06 21.96
N LEU A 92 -2.91 -3.21 21.01
CA LEU A 92 -2.92 -1.75 21.17
C LEU A 92 -4.10 -1.10 20.44
N CYS A 93 -4.58 -1.73 19.37
CA CYS A 93 -5.68 -1.27 18.54
C CYS A 93 -6.75 -2.38 18.44
N PRO A 94 -7.57 -2.59 19.48
CA PRO A 94 -8.58 -3.65 19.49
C PRO A 94 -9.81 -3.29 18.64
N GLY A 95 -10.53 -4.32 18.20
CA GLY A 95 -11.80 -4.18 17.46
C GLY A 95 -11.69 -4.50 15.97
N GLU A 96 -12.80 -4.29 15.25
CA GLU A 96 -12.86 -4.55 13.81
C GLU A 96 -12.04 -3.52 13.01
N HIS A 97 -11.39 -4.01 11.97
CA HIS A 97 -10.51 -3.21 11.11
C HIS A 97 -10.88 -3.38 9.65
N LEU A 98 -10.77 -2.28 8.92
CA LEU A 98 -10.69 -2.32 7.47
C LEU A 98 -9.22 -2.56 7.11
N VAL A 99 -8.98 -3.54 6.25
CA VAL A 99 -7.67 -3.88 5.70
C VAL A 99 -7.73 -3.69 4.20
N ALA A 100 -6.69 -3.09 3.63
CA ALA A 100 -6.52 -3.05 2.19
C ALA A 100 -5.10 -3.48 1.84
N SER A 101 -4.97 -4.10 0.69
CA SER A 101 -3.70 -4.44 0.08
C SER A 101 -3.68 -3.94 -1.35
N GLY A 102 -2.49 -3.67 -1.85
CA GLY A 102 -2.33 -3.34 -3.24
C GLY A 102 -0.95 -3.62 -3.78
N VAL A 103 -0.90 -3.72 -5.10
CA VAL A 103 0.28 -3.95 -5.90
C VAL A 103 0.28 -3.04 -7.11
N GLY A 104 1.47 -2.63 -7.54
CA GLY A 104 1.66 -2.01 -8.83
C GLY A 104 3.06 -1.49 -9.04
N VAL A 105 3.26 -0.78 -10.15
CA VAL A 105 4.57 -0.29 -10.57
C VAL A 105 4.62 1.22 -10.45
N VAL A 106 5.71 1.72 -9.88
CA VAL A 106 6.12 3.13 -9.97
C VAL A 106 7.32 3.25 -10.90
N ARG A 107 7.22 4.19 -11.85
CA ARG A 107 8.32 4.58 -12.74
C ARG A 107 8.92 5.89 -12.25
N SER A 108 10.24 5.99 -12.32
CA SER A 108 11.03 7.15 -11.88
C SER A 108 11.62 7.92 -13.05
#